data_AF-A0A428NN83-F1
#
_entry.id   AF-A0A428NN83-F1
#
_cell.length_a   1.000
_cell.length_b   1.000
_cell.length_c   1.000
_cell.angle_alpha   90.00
_cell.angle_beta   90.00
_cell.angle_gamma   90.00
#
_symmetry.space_group_name_H-M   'P 1'
#
loop_
_entity.id
_entity.type
_entity.pdbx_description
1 polymer ?
#
loop_
_entity_poly.entity_id
_entity_poly.type
_entity_poly.pdbx_seq_one_letter_code
_entity_poly.pdbx_strand_id
1 'polypeptide(L)'
;MKDPFPLPPMPWLAEKAQPWADLLDLPSLPLHIHEVLAAALLYSVVFWPISPWISNLLAPEHYSKLPRKRRLNWDAHVVSMVQSCLINGLAIWVMFTDNEIKNMTWEERIWGYTGAAGFIQALAAGYFLWDLVVTSLNLDVFGLGTLAHAIAALLVYSLGFRPFLNYYACVFILWELSTPFLNVHWFMDKVGMTGTRAQLYNGLMLLFTFFSARLVYGTYMSFSVFQDVWAGINAHPNVEALATQTMTFVHEDSTVPVWLGAAYLASNITLNSLNFYWFFMMIRAVRKRFEPSSDSQDKIPDAPVTEVEVDLSSVGTGAAKLSGGRRRKA
;
A
#
# COMPACT_ATOMS: atom_id res chain seq x y z
N MET A 1 -0.48 -12.74 -19.18
CA MET A 1 -0.01 -14.05 -18.69
C MET A 1 -1.17 -14.74 -18.00
N LYS A 2 -1.21 -16.09 -18.03
CA LYS A 2 -2.15 -16.83 -17.17
C LYS A 2 -1.88 -16.51 -15.71
N ASP A 3 -2.91 -16.61 -14.90
CA ASP A 3 -2.78 -16.48 -13.46
C ASP A 3 -1.70 -17.46 -12.94
N PRO A 4 -0.64 -16.97 -12.27
CA PRO A 4 0.43 -17.80 -11.74
C PRO A 4 0.06 -18.48 -10.42
N PHE A 5 -1.12 -18.20 -9.85
CA PHE A 5 -1.54 -18.79 -8.59
C PHE A 5 -1.68 -20.31 -8.72
N PRO A 6 -1.12 -21.11 -7.78
CA PRO A 6 -1.08 -22.57 -7.93
C PRO A 6 -2.46 -23.24 -7.89
N LEU A 7 -3.45 -22.60 -7.27
CA LEU A 7 -4.80 -23.14 -7.13
C LEU A 7 -5.71 -22.48 -8.16
N PRO A 8 -6.52 -23.24 -8.92
CA PRO A 8 -7.50 -22.64 -9.79
C PRO A 8 -8.67 -22.03 -8.99
N PRO A 9 -9.45 -21.13 -9.62
CA PRO A 9 -10.65 -20.57 -9.01
C PRO A 9 -11.61 -21.68 -8.53
N MET A 10 -12.00 -21.61 -7.26
CA MET A 10 -12.94 -22.56 -6.66
C MET A 10 -14.37 -22.26 -7.12
N PRO A 11 -15.05 -23.15 -7.88
CA PRO A 11 -16.34 -22.83 -8.50
C PRO A 11 -17.41 -22.39 -7.50
N TRP A 12 -17.56 -23.12 -6.39
CA TRP A 12 -18.55 -22.81 -5.36
C TRP A 12 -18.30 -21.47 -4.67
N LEU A 13 -17.05 -21.02 -4.58
CA LEU A 13 -16.69 -19.75 -3.94
C LEU A 13 -16.91 -18.59 -4.91
N ALA A 14 -16.51 -18.77 -6.18
CA ALA A 14 -16.80 -17.83 -7.25
C ALA A 14 -18.31 -17.60 -7.38
N GLU A 15 -19.11 -18.66 -7.36
CA GLU A 15 -20.58 -18.60 -7.43
C GLU A 15 -21.18 -17.83 -6.24
N LYS A 16 -20.61 -17.94 -5.04
CA LYS A 16 -21.02 -17.14 -3.87
C LYS A 16 -20.58 -15.68 -3.94
N ALA A 17 -19.47 -15.40 -4.61
CA ALA A 17 -18.97 -14.04 -4.81
C ALA A 17 -19.73 -13.30 -5.93
N GLN A 18 -20.27 -14.05 -6.91
CA GLN A 18 -20.91 -13.51 -8.12
C GLN A 18 -21.99 -12.45 -7.83
N PRO A 19 -22.96 -12.64 -6.90
CA PRO A 19 -23.99 -11.63 -6.67
C PRO A 19 -23.43 -10.28 -6.18
N TRP A 20 -22.34 -10.32 -5.42
CA TRP A 20 -21.66 -9.12 -4.94
C TRP A 20 -20.81 -8.49 -6.03
N ALA A 21 -20.17 -9.32 -6.86
CA ALA A 21 -19.45 -8.86 -8.04
C ALA A 21 -20.38 -8.15 -9.02
N ASP A 22 -21.57 -8.69 -9.28
CA ASP A 22 -22.56 -8.07 -10.17
C ASP A 22 -23.11 -6.76 -9.56
N LEU A 23 -23.40 -6.75 -8.25
CA LEU A 23 -23.92 -5.58 -7.56
C LEU A 23 -22.92 -4.41 -7.53
N LEU A 24 -21.64 -4.73 -7.33
CA LEU A 24 -20.56 -3.75 -7.20
C LEU A 24 -19.81 -3.53 -8.52
N ASP A 25 -20.22 -4.20 -9.59
CA ASP A 25 -19.60 -4.16 -10.92
C ASP A 25 -18.11 -4.51 -10.85
N LEU A 26 -17.77 -5.67 -10.28
CA LEU A 26 -16.41 -6.19 -10.08
C LEU A 26 -16.23 -7.52 -10.84
N PRO A 27 -16.31 -7.55 -12.18
CA PRO A 27 -16.45 -8.78 -12.97
C PRO A 27 -15.29 -9.78 -12.83
N SER A 28 -14.08 -9.33 -12.49
CA SER A 28 -12.93 -10.23 -12.27
C SER A 28 -12.79 -10.72 -10.83
N LEU A 29 -13.55 -10.19 -9.87
CA LEU A 29 -13.47 -10.60 -8.46
C LEU A 29 -13.78 -12.10 -8.27
N PRO A 30 -14.81 -12.71 -8.90
CA PRO A 30 -15.08 -14.14 -8.74
C PRO A 30 -13.93 -15.04 -9.18
N LEU A 31 -13.10 -14.58 -10.13
CA LEU A 31 -11.90 -15.31 -10.55
C LEU A 31 -10.86 -15.33 -9.44
N HIS A 32 -10.69 -14.24 -8.70
CA HIS A 32 -9.61 -14.06 -7.74
C HIS A 32 -10.03 -14.09 -6.26
N ILE A 33 -11.31 -14.29 -5.94
CA ILE A 33 -11.80 -14.24 -4.55
C ILE A 33 -11.07 -15.24 -3.65
N HIS A 34 -10.71 -16.41 -4.19
CA HIS A 34 -9.95 -17.42 -3.49
C HIS A 34 -8.52 -16.97 -3.13
N GLU A 35 -7.88 -16.19 -3.99
CA GLU A 35 -6.57 -15.58 -3.75
C GLU A 35 -6.64 -14.47 -2.70
N VAL A 36 -7.68 -13.62 -2.74
CA VAL A 36 -7.93 -12.58 -1.73
C VAL A 36 -8.02 -13.21 -0.35
N LEU A 37 -8.81 -14.28 -0.21
CA LEU A 37 -8.97 -15.00 1.05
C LEU A 37 -7.69 -15.75 1.46
N ALA A 38 -6.98 -16.36 0.50
CA ALA A 38 -5.71 -17.03 0.75
C ALA A 38 -4.64 -16.05 1.24
N ALA A 39 -4.56 -14.85 0.66
CA ALA A 39 -3.66 -13.79 1.09
C ALA A 39 -4.04 -13.27 2.50
N ALA A 40 -5.31 -13.00 2.76
CA ALA A 40 -5.76 -12.59 4.10
C ALA A 40 -5.45 -13.66 5.16
N LEU A 41 -5.61 -14.95 4.83
CA LEU A 41 -5.23 -16.07 5.69
C LEU A 41 -3.71 -16.14 5.88
N LEU A 42 -2.93 -16.01 4.81
CA LEU A 42 -1.46 -15.97 4.87
C LEU A 42 -1.00 -14.91 5.86
N TYR A 43 -1.47 -13.67 5.74
CA TYR A 43 -1.07 -12.60 6.65
C TYR A 43 -1.58 -12.79 8.07
N SER A 44 -2.75 -13.42 8.26
CA SER A 44 -3.23 -13.83 9.59
C SER A 44 -2.29 -14.85 10.24
N VAL A 45 -1.80 -15.83 9.47
CA VAL A 45 -0.83 -16.83 9.92
C VAL A 45 0.54 -16.19 10.15
N VAL A 46 0.94 -15.21 9.34
CA VAL A 46 2.17 -14.44 9.60
C VAL A 46 2.05 -13.66 10.91
N PHE A 47 0.91 -13.00 11.15
CA PHE A 47 0.71 -12.13 12.30
C PHE A 47 0.60 -12.88 13.63
N TRP A 48 -0.25 -13.91 13.71
CA TRP A 48 -0.62 -14.52 14.99
C TRP A 48 0.36 -15.60 15.47
N PRO A 49 0.66 -16.66 14.71
CA PRO A 49 1.64 -17.66 15.15
C PRO A 49 3.07 -17.36 14.72
N ILE A 50 3.33 -16.94 13.48
CA ILE A 50 4.69 -16.88 12.94
C ILE A 50 5.47 -15.70 13.53
N SER A 51 4.91 -14.49 13.53
CA SER A 51 5.62 -13.30 13.99
C SER A 51 6.03 -13.41 15.46
N PRO A 52 5.17 -13.82 16.41
CA PRO A 52 5.59 -14.00 17.79
C PRO A 52 6.62 -15.10 17.96
N TRP A 53 6.53 -16.19 17.18
CA TRP A 53 7.49 -17.28 17.23
C TRP A 53 8.88 -16.85 16.73
N ILE A 54 8.96 -16.27 15.53
CA ILE A 54 10.22 -15.79 14.95
C ILE A 54 10.79 -14.64 15.78
N SER A 55 9.96 -13.71 16.25
CA SER A 55 10.44 -12.55 17.00
C SER A 55 10.99 -12.93 18.39
N ASN A 56 10.39 -13.93 19.05
CA ASN A 56 10.97 -14.49 20.28
C ASN A 56 12.29 -15.23 20.01
N LEU A 57 12.45 -15.85 18.84
CA LEU A 57 13.70 -16.54 18.48
C LEU A 57 14.83 -15.56 18.14
N LEU A 58 14.53 -14.52 17.34
CA LEU A 58 15.53 -13.57 16.84
C LEU A 58 15.86 -12.45 17.84
N ALA A 59 14.88 -12.04 18.66
CA ALA A 59 15.03 -10.93 19.61
C ALA A 59 14.40 -11.28 20.98
N PRO A 60 14.78 -12.39 21.63
CA PRO A 60 14.16 -12.88 22.87
C PRO A 60 14.18 -11.84 23.98
N GLU A 61 15.29 -11.12 24.13
CA GLU A 61 15.48 -10.14 25.19
C GLU A 61 14.66 -8.85 25.01
N HIS A 62 14.17 -8.60 23.79
CA HIS A 62 13.42 -7.40 23.42
C HIS A 62 11.92 -7.72 23.30
N TYR A 63 11.54 -8.66 22.43
CA TYR A 63 10.14 -8.92 22.07
C TYR A 63 9.32 -9.47 23.25
N SER A 64 9.86 -10.43 24.01
CA SER A 64 9.15 -11.07 25.13
C SER A 64 8.73 -10.09 26.23
N LYS A 65 9.50 -9.01 26.39
CA LYS A 65 9.28 -7.95 27.38
C LYS A 65 8.34 -6.83 26.89
N LEU A 66 7.94 -6.84 25.62
CA LEU A 66 7.08 -5.80 25.07
C LEU A 66 5.66 -5.89 25.64
N PRO A 67 5.05 -4.74 26.04
CA PRO A 67 3.63 -4.69 26.37
C PRO A 67 2.76 -4.93 25.12
N ARG A 68 1.50 -5.36 25.32
CA ARG A 68 0.56 -5.73 24.24
C ARG A 68 0.58 -4.77 23.05
N LYS A 69 0.46 -3.45 23.28
CA LYS A 69 0.40 -2.44 22.21
C LYS A 69 1.65 -2.45 21.32
N ARG A 70 2.85 -2.45 21.94
CA ARG A 70 4.12 -2.46 21.21
C ARG A 70 4.37 -3.80 20.53
N ARG A 71 3.89 -4.89 21.12
CA ARG A 71 3.98 -6.24 20.54
C ARG A 71 3.15 -6.35 19.27
N LEU A 72 1.89 -5.92 19.31
CA LEU A 72 1.02 -5.90 18.13
C LEU A 72 1.58 -5.01 17.02
N ASN A 73 2.15 -3.85 17.36
CA ASN A 73 2.82 -2.99 16.38
C ASN A 73 4.05 -3.69 15.77
N TRP A 74 4.86 -4.36 16.59
CA TRP A 74 5.99 -5.16 16.12
C TRP A 74 5.54 -6.26 15.16
N ASP A 75 4.50 -7.01 15.52
CA ASP A 75 3.97 -8.09 14.68
C ASP A 75 3.41 -7.56 13.35
N ALA A 76 2.83 -6.36 13.35
CA ALA A 76 2.38 -5.68 12.13
C ALA A 76 3.57 -5.31 11.21
N HIS A 77 4.71 -4.88 11.77
CA HIS A 77 5.93 -4.63 10.98
C HIS A 77 6.49 -5.92 10.35
N VAL A 78 6.36 -7.08 11.02
CA VAL A 78 6.74 -8.37 10.44
C VAL A 78 5.84 -8.73 9.26
N VAL A 79 4.53 -8.53 9.40
CA VAL A 79 3.59 -8.75 8.28
C VAL A 79 3.88 -7.80 7.12
N SER A 80 4.08 -6.50 7.40
CA SER A 80 4.48 -5.51 6.40
C SER A 80 5.77 -5.89 5.67
N MET A 81 6.77 -6.42 6.39
CA MET A 81 8.01 -6.93 5.78
C MET A 81 7.73 -8.08 4.80
N VAL A 82 6.95 -9.08 5.23
CA VAL A 82 6.61 -10.24 4.39
C VAL A 82 5.79 -9.80 3.18
N GLN A 83 4.78 -8.95 3.38
CA GLN A 83 3.93 -8.45 2.31
C GLN A 83 4.73 -7.67 1.27
N SER A 84 5.53 -6.69 1.72
CA SER A 84 6.26 -5.82 0.79
C SER A 84 7.32 -6.59 0.02
N CYS A 85 8.03 -7.53 0.64
CA CYS A 85 8.96 -8.41 -0.09
C CYS A 85 8.23 -9.30 -1.11
N LEU A 86 7.12 -9.94 -0.71
CA LEU A 86 6.38 -10.86 -1.57
C LEU A 86 5.78 -10.14 -2.78
N ILE A 87 5.02 -9.07 -2.54
CA ILE A 87 4.23 -8.44 -3.59
C ILE A 87 5.10 -7.68 -4.58
N ASN A 88 6.18 -7.02 -4.13
CA ASN A 88 7.13 -6.36 -5.03
C ASN A 88 7.88 -7.39 -5.87
N GLY A 89 8.33 -8.49 -5.27
CA GLY A 89 9.01 -9.56 -6.00
C GLY A 89 8.14 -10.15 -7.10
N LEU A 90 6.86 -10.43 -6.78
CA LEU A 90 5.90 -10.95 -7.75
C LEU A 90 5.53 -9.92 -8.81
N ALA A 91 5.28 -8.66 -8.44
CA ALA A 91 4.94 -7.60 -9.39
C ALA A 91 6.09 -7.34 -10.39
N ILE A 92 7.33 -7.27 -9.91
CA ILE A 92 8.52 -7.15 -10.76
C ILE A 92 8.60 -8.37 -11.69
N TRP A 93 8.45 -9.58 -11.16
CA TRP A 93 8.47 -10.79 -11.99
C TRP A 93 7.39 -10.78 -13.07
N VAL A 94 6.15 -10.41 -12.74
CA VAL A 94 5.04 -10.27 -13.70
C VAL A 94 5.38 -9.23 -14.77
N MET A 95 5.85 -8.03 -14.38
CA MET A 95 6.22 -6.97 -15.34
C MET A 95 7.35 -7.40 -16.28
N PHE A 96 8.28 -8.25 -15.84
CA PHE A 96 9.38 -8.77 -16.67
C PHE A 96 9.05 -10.02 -17.47
N THR A 97 8.02 -10.79 -17.12
CA THR A 97 7.72 -12.07 -17.78
C THR A 97 6.42 -12.05 -18.59
N ASP A 98 5.46 -11.20 -18.22
CA ASP A 98 4.19 -11.06 -18.92
C ASP A 98 4.33 -10.16 -20.16
N ASN A 99 4.47 -10.79 -21.32
CA ASN A 99 4.53 -10.07 -22.59
C ASN A 99 3.21 -9.37 -22.95
N GLU A 100 2.07 -9.77 -22.39
CA GLU A 100 0.80 -9.07 -22.63
C GLU A 100 0.86 -7.70 -21.98
N ILE A 101 1.22 -7.62 -20.69
CA ILE A 101 1.39 -6.37 -19.94
C ILE A 101 2.41 -5.45 -20.63
N LYS A 102 3.55 -5.97 -21.10
CA LYS A 102 4.59 -5.15 -21.74
C LYS A 102 4.15 -4.49 -23.05
N ASN A 103 3.24 -5.13 -23.77
CA ASN A 103 2.81 -4.68 -25.09
C ASN A 103 1.45 -3.98 -25.06
N MET A 104 0.88 -3.75 -23.86
CA MET A 104 -0.41 -3.07 -23.72
C MET A 104 -0.37 -1.67 -24.32
N THR A 105 -1.30 -1.44 -25.25
CA THR A 105 -1.67 -0.11 -25.73
C THR A 105 -2.25 0.75 -24.59
N TRP A 106 -2.44 2.05 -24.82
CA TRP A 106 -3.01 2.93 -23.80
C TRP A 106 -4.42 2.49 -23.38
N GLU A 107 -5.23 1.98 -24.32
CA GLU A 107 -6.57 1.45 -24.04
C GLU A 107 -6.49 0.21 -23.16
N GLU A 108 -5.60 -0.73 -23.49
CA GLU A 108 -5.40 -1.94 -22.68
C GLU A 108 -4.81 -1.63 -21.30
N ARG A 109 -4.04 -0.55 -21.13
CA ARG A 109 -3.59 -0.13 -19.79
C ARG A 109 -4.73 0.41 -18.91
N ILE A 110 -5.80 0.91 -19.51
CA ILE A 110 -7.00 1.35 -18.79
C ILE A 110 -7.92 0.17 -18.52
N TRP A 111 -8.27 -0.57 -19.57
CA TRP A 111 -9.39 -1.49 -19.55
C TRP A 111 -8.96 -2.97 -19.57
N GLY A 112 -7.72 -3.21 -19.98
CA GLY A 112 -7.17 -4.54 -20.13
C GLY A 112 -6.98 -5.24 -18.79
N TYR A 113 -7.10 -6.55 -18.85
CA TYR A 113 -6.98 -7.48 -17.74
C TYR A 113 -6.05 -8.62 -18.15
N THR A 114 -5.18 -9.03 -17.22
CA THR A 114 -4.49 -10.32 -17.30
C THR A 114 -4.64 -11.03 -15.96
N GLY A 115 -4.65 -12.37 -15.98
CA GLY A 115 -4.72 -13.14 -14.74
C GLY A 115 -3.56 -12.84 -13.80
N ALA A 116 -2.37 -12.56 -14.33
CA ALA A 116 -1.21 -12.20 -13.50
C ALA A 116 -1.35 -10.83 -12.82
N ALA A 117 -1.88 -9.81 -13.49
CA ALA A 117 -2.14 -8.51 -12.86
C ALA A 117 -3.34 -8.58 -11.89
N GLY A 118 -4.37 -9.33 -12.24
CA GLY A 118 -5.48 -9.68 -11.33
C GLY A 118 -5.00 -10.39 -10.05
N PHE A 119 -4.03 -11.29 -10.17
CA PHE A 119 -3.40 -11.95 -9.02
C PHE A 119 -2.65 -10.97 -8.11
N ILE A 120 -1.84 -10.06 -8.66
CA ILE A 120 -1.18 -9.01 -7.85
C ILE A 120 -2.21 -8.14 -7.14
N GLN A 121 -3.29 -7.78 -7.84
CA GLN A 121 -4.41 -7.03 -7.28
C GLN A 121 -5.08 -7.79 -6.13
N ALA A 122 -5.28 -9.10 -6.28
CA ALA A 122 -5.90 -9.96 -5.28
C ALA A 122 -5.04 -10.12 -4.02
N LEU A 123 -3.72 -10.25 -4.17
CA LEU A 123 -2.79 -10.26 -3.06
C LEU A 123 -2.84 -8.95 -2.26
N ALA A 124 -2.87 -7.80 -2.96
CA ALA A 124 -2.98 -6.49 -2.32
C ALA A 124 -4.32 -6.34 -1.60
N ALA A 125 -5.44 -6.68 -2.24
CA ALA A 125 -6.77 -6.65 -1.63
C ALA A 125 -6.84 -7.57 -0.39
N GLY A 126 -6.26 -8.76 -0.45
CA GLY A 126 -6.20 -9.69 0.68
C GLY A 126 -5.35 -9.17 1.85
N TYR A 127 -4.26 -8.47 1.57
CA TYR A 127 -3.49 -7.76 2.60
C TYR A 127 -4.33 -6.69 3.30
N PHE A 128 -5.01 -5.81 2.54
CA PHE A 128 -5.82 -4.75 3.15
C PHE A 128 -7.09 -5.27 3.81
N LEU A 129 -7.61 -6.43 3.38
CA LEU A 129 -8.66 -7.14 4.11
C LEU A 129 -8.15 -7.61 5.48
N TRP A 130 -6.96 -8.21 5.52
CA TRP A 130 -6.32 -8.57 6.78
C TRP A 130 -6.06 -7.35 7.67
N ASP A 131 -5.52 -6.27 7.11
CA ASP A 131 -5.23 -5.03 7.83
C ASP A 131 -6.51 -4.42 8.42
N LEU A 132 -7.59 -4.36 7.64
CA LEU A 132 -8.89 -3.91 8.11
C LEU A 132 -9.38 -4.72 9.31
N VAL A 133 -9.27 -6.06 9.25
CA VAL A 133 -9.70 -6.94 10.34
C VAL A 133 -8.83 -6.72 11.58
N VAL A 134 -7.51 -6.77 11.46
CA VAL A 134 -6.59 -6.65 12.59
C VAL A 134 -6.67 -5.26 13.22
N THR A 135 -6.74 -4.21 12.41
CA THR A 135 -6.88 -2.83 12.87
C THR A 135 -8.23 -2.61 13.55
N SER A 136 -9.33 -3.16 13.01
CA SER A 136 -10.66 -3.08 13.65
C SER A 136 -10.71 -3.79 15.00
N LEU A 137 -10.04 -4.93 15.14
CA LEU A 137 -9.97 -5.67 16.40
C LEU A 137 -9.05 -5.02 17.45
N ASN A 138 -8.16 -4.12 17.02
CA ASN A 138 -7.15 -3.49 17.87
C ASN A 138 -7.14 -1.95 17.69
N LEU A 139 -8.32 -1.33 17.60
CA LEU A 139 -8.46 0.12 17.43
C LEU A 139 -7.80 0.93 18.55
N ASP A 140 -7.70 0.35 19.76
CA ASP A 140 -7.00 0.97 20.89
C ASP A 140 -5.48 1.08 20.69
N VAL A 141 -4.95 0.35 19.71
CA VAL A 141 -3.52 0.28 19.38
C VAL A 141 -3.20 1.04 18.11
N PHE A 142 -3.96 0.81 17.04
CA PHE A 142 -3.65 1.35 15.70
C PHE A 142 -4.37 2.66 15.38
N GLY A 143 -5.41 3.01 16.13
CA GLY A 143 -6.13 4.27 15.97
C GLY A 143 -7.10 4.31 14.79
N LEU A 144 -7.89 5.39 14.72
CA LEU A 144 -8.88 5.61 13.66
C LEU A 144 -8.21 5.96 12.31
N GLY A 145 -6.99 6.51 12.36
CA GLY A 145 -6.23 6.86 11.18
C GLY A 145 -5.92 5.65 10.30
N THR A 146 -5.27 4.67 10.92
CA THR A 146 -4.92 3.39 10.28
C THR A 146 -6.18 2.65 9.82
N LEU A 147 -7.29 2.73 10.58
CA LEU A 147 -8.56 2.13 10.16
C LEU A 147 -9.09 2.77 8.86
N ALA A 148 -9.10 4.11 8.80
CA ALA A 148 -9.53 4.83 7.60
C ALA A 148 -8.64 4.50 6.40
N HIS A 149 -7.32 4.37 6.62
CA HIS A 149 -6.38 3.91 5.61
C HIS A 149 -6.71 2.50 5.11
N ALA A 150 -6.90 1.53 6.02
CA ALA A 150 -7.23 0.15 5.66
C ALA A 150 -8.53 0.05 4.85
N ILE A 151 -9.57 0.80 5.23
CA ILE A 151 -10.83 0.89 4.46
C ILE A 151 -10.58 1.47 3.08
N ALA A 152 -9.91 2.63 2.99
CA ALA A 152 -9.65 3.30 1.73
C ALA A 152 -8.82 2.44 0.77
N ALA A 153 -7.76 1.81 1.29
CA ALA A 153 -6.90 0.93 0.52
C ALA A 153 -7.65 -0.33 0.05
N LEU A 154 -8.42 -0.98 0.93
CA LEU A 154 -9.24 -2.13 0.53
C LEU A 154 -10.24 -1.74 -0.56
N LEU A 155 -10.86 -0.57 -0.49
CA LEU A 155 -11.78 -0.08 -1.52
C LEU A 155 -11.06 0.14 -2.85
N VAL A 156 -9.93 0.86 -2.86
CA VAL A 156 -9.16 1.12 -4.09
C VAL A 156 -8.66 -0.19 -4.72
N TYR A 157 -8.17 -1.13 -3.91
CA TYR A 157 -7.75 -2.44 -4.41
C TYR A 157 -8.93 -3.37 -4.77
N SER A 158 -10.12 -3.15 -4.22
CA SER A 158 -11.31 -3.87 -4.70
C SER A 158 -11.81 -3.29 -6.03
N LEU A 159 -11.71 -1.98 -6.24
CA LEU A 159 -12.11 -1.34 -7.49
C LEU A 159 -11.27 -1.78 -8.68
N GLY A 160 -10.03 -2.23 -8.51
CA GLY A 160 -9.24 -2.80 -9.60
C GLY A 160 -9.72 -4.17 -10.11
N PHE A 161 -10.78 -4.74 -9.53
CA PHE A 161 -11.53 -5.86 -10.12
C PHE A 161 -12.58 -5.39 -11.14
N ARG A 162 -12.80 -4.08 -11.28
CA ARG A 162 -13.38 -3.49 -12.49
C ARG A 162 -12.37 -3.60 -13.63
N PRO A 163 -12.82 -3.55 -14.90
CA PRO A 163 -11.95 -3.30 -16.04
C PRO A 163 -11.41 -1.85 -16.00
N PHE A 164 -10.64 -1.52 -14.97
CA PHE A 164 -10.11 -0.19 -14.75
C PHE A 164 -8.76 -0.25 -14.03
N LEU A 165 -7.72 0.16 -14.74
CA LEU A 165 -6.34 0.34 -14.28
C LEU A 165 -5.68 -0.92 -13.70
N ASN A 166 -6.07 -2.11 -14.15
CA ASN A 166 -5.47 -3.37 -13.70
C ASN A 166 -3.97 -3.45 -14.03
N TYR A 167 -3.54 -2.94 -15.20
CA TYR A 167 -2.13 -2.76 -15.54
C TYR A 167 -1.35 -1.97 -14.48
N TYR A 168 -1.95 -0.88 -13.98
CA TYR A 168 -1.30 0.01 -13.01
C TYR A 168 -1.25 -0.58 -11.59
N ALA A 169 -1.94 -1.68 -11.30
CA ALA A 169 -1.82 -2.40 -10.04
C ALA A 169 -0.37 -2.86 -9.81
N CYS A 170 0.22 -3.53 -10.81
CA CYS A 170 1.61 -3.99 -10.78
C CYS A 170 2.61 -2.84 -10.67
N VAL A 171 2.24 -1.66 -11.16
CA VAL A 171 3.09 -0.47 -11.16
C VAL A 171 3.06 0.23 -9.80
N PHE A 172 1.86 0.57 -9.30
CA PHE A 172 1.73 1.34 -8.07
C PHE A 172 2.07 0.53 -6.83
N ILE A 173 1.97 -0.80 -6.88
CA ILE A 173 2.44 -1.62 -5.76
C ILE A 173 3.96 -1.52 -5.55
N LEU A 174 4.73 -1.15 -6.59
CA LEU A 174 6.17 -0.88 -6.47
C LEU A 174 6.50 0.30 -5.55
N TRP A 175 5.51 1.10 -5.15
CA TRP A 175 5.71 2.10 -4.11
C TRP A 175 6.09 1.46 -2.77
N GLU A 176 5.76 0.19 -2.55
CA GLU A 176 6.17 -0.55 -1.35
C GLU A 176 7.63 -1.02 -1.38
N LEU A 177 8.39 -0.77 -2.47
CA LEU A 177 9.76 -1.28 -2.60
C LEU A 177 10.72 -0.75 -1.52
N SER A 178 10.41 0.41 -0.92
CA SER A 178 11.18 0.98 0.18
C SER A 178 10.78 0.45 1.57
N THR A 179 9.60 -0.15 1.68
CA THR A 179 9.00 -0.64 2.94
C THR A 179 9.84 -1.72 3.64
N PRO A 180 10.51 -2.66 2.94
CA PRO A 180 11.42 -3.59 3.60
C PRO A 180 12.56 -2.87 4.34
N PHE A 181 13.18 -1.87 3.71
CA PHE A 181 14.26 -1.10 4.34
C PHE A 181 13.74 -0.25 5.50
N LEU A 182 12.51 0.27 5.40
CA LEU A 182 11.85 0.99 6.49
C LEU A 182 11.65 0.07 7.70
N ASN A 183 11.09 -1.12 7.50
CA ASN A 183 10.88 -2.10 8.55
C ASN A 183 12.20 -2.54 9.18
N VAL A 184 13.24 -2.82 8.38
CA VAL A 184 14.58 -3.14 8.90
C VAL A 184 15.11 -1.97 9.75
N HIS A 185 14.95 -0.72 9.30
CA HIS A 185 15.39 0.46 10.04
C HIS A 185 14.67 0.57 11.39
N TRP A 186 13.35 0.35 11.40
CA TRP A 186 12.51 0.36 12.59
C TRP A 186 12.91 -0.75 13.57
N PHE A 187 13.11 -1.98 13.10
CA PHE A 187 13.54 -3.09 13.95
C PHE A 187 14.90 -2.79 14.60
N MET A 188 15.87 -2.24 13.84
CA MET A 188 17.16 -1.83 14.39
C MET A 188 17.02 -0.80 15.51
N ASP A 189 16.10 0.16 15.39
CA ASP A 189 15.83 1.10 16.49
C ASP A 189 15.25 0.39 17.72
N LYS A 190 14.32 -0.55 17.55
CA LYS A 190 13.67 -1.23 18.68
C LYS A 190 14.56 -2.26 19.38
N VAL A 191 15.62 -2.76 18.73
CA VAL A 191 16.61 -3.68 19.32
C VAL A 191 17.90 -2.98 19.76
N GLY A 192 17.91 -1.65 19.84
CA GLY A 192 19.05 -0.90 20.36
C GLY A 192 20.25 -0.83 19.42
N MET A 193 20.06 -1.06 18.11
CA MET A 193 21.10 -0.92 17.09
C MET A 193 21.17 0.49 16.49
N THR A 194 20.57 1.48 17.17
CA THR A 194 20.59 2.87 16.72
C THR A 194 22.04 3.40 16.62
N GLY A 195 22.38 4.03 15.50
CA GLY A 195 23.71 4.60 15.25
C GLY A 195 24.76 3.61 14.73
N THR A 196 24.43 2.33 14.59
CA THR A 196 25.36 1.34 14.02
C THR A 196 25.61 1.59 12.53
N ARG A 197 26.75 1.10 12.00
CA ARG A 197 27.04 1.14 10.56
C ARG A 197 25.99 0.40 9.74
N ALA A 198 25.44 -0.70 10.27
CA ALA A 198 24.35 -1.45 9.65
C ALA A 198 23.10 -0.57 9.48
N GLN A 199 22.71 0.18 10.52
CA GLN A 199 21.58 1.09 10.44
C GLN A 199 21.83 2.24 9.44
N LEU A 200 23.05 2.77 9.39
CA LEU A 200 23.42 3.79 8.40
C LEU A 200 23.27 3.27 6.96
N TYR A 201 23.86 2.11 6.64
CA TYR A 201 23.76 1.54 5.29
C TYR A 201 22.32 1.24 4.90
N ASN A 202 21.53 0.68 5.83
CA ASN A 202 20.11 0.45 5.58
C ASN A 202 19.34 1.78 5.40
N GLY A 203 19.66 2.82 6.18
CA GLY A 203 19.07 4.15 6.02
C GLY A 203 19.37 4.79 4.65
N LEU A 204 20.57 4.57 4.11
CA LEU A 204 20.92 5.00 2.75
C LEU A 204 20.13 4.22 1.69
N MET A 205 20.00 2.90 1.85
CA MET A 205 19.17 2.08 0.96
C MET A 205 17.70 2.46 1.02
N LEU A 206 17.17 2.74 2.22
CA LEU A 206 15.82 3.26 2.41
C LEU A 206 15.61 4.57 1.66
N LEU A 207 16.49 5.56 1.84
CA LEU A 207 16.38 6.84 1.11
C LEU A 207 16.46 6.65 -0.40
N PHE A 208 17.40 5.82 -0.88
CA PHE A 208 17.59 5.57 -2.30
C PHE A 208 16.37 4.87 -2.94
N THR A 209 15.86 3.82 -2.29
CA THR A 209 14.69 3.09 -2.78
C THR A 209 13.42 3.92 -2.70
N PHE A 210 13.23 4.71 -1.64
CA PHE A 210 12.12 5.64 -1.53
C PHE A 210 12.16 6.68 -2.66
N PHE A 211 13.31 7.32 -2.87
CA PHE A 211 13.49 8.32 -3.92
C PHE A 211 13.24 7.73 -5.31
N SER A 212 13.87 6.59 -5.63
CA SER A 212 13.76 6.00 -6.96
C SER A 212 12.36 5.43 -7.25
N ALA A 213 11.77 4.69 -6.31
CA ALA A 213 10.48 4.04 -6.51
C ALA A 213 9.30 5.01 -6.41
N ARG A 214 9.28 5.91 -5.41
CA ARG A 214 8.13 6.78 -5.15
C ARG A 214 8.24 8.12 -5.88
N LEU A 215 9.39 8.80 -5.79
CA LEU A 215 9.53 10.16 -6.34
C LEU A 215 9.84 10.17 -7.83
N VAL A 216 10.71 9.28 -8.31
CA VAL A 216 11.06 9.23 -9.74
C VAL A 216 10.08 8.37 -10.51
N TYR A 217 10.07 7.06 -10.26
CA TYR A 217 9.24 6.12 -11.00
C TYR A 217 7.75 6.34 -10.72
N GLY A 218 7.37 6.53 -9.44
CA GLY A 218 5.99 6.80 -9.05
C GLY A 218 5.40 8.06 -9.68
N THR A 219 6.14 9.17 -9.71
CA THR A 219 5.69 10.41 -10.38
C THR A 219 5.59 10.22 -11.89
N TYR A 220 6.56 9.55 -12.53
CA TYR A 220 6.49 9.25 -13.96
C TYR A 220 5.23 8.44 -14.31
N MET A 221 4.98 7.35 -13.57
CA MET A 221 3.81 6.50 -13.81
C MET A 221 2.50 7.18 -13.44
N SER A 222 2.53 8.12 -12.50
CA SER A 222 1.39 8.99 -12.17
C SER A 222 1.01 9.91 -13.32
N PHE A 223 2.00 10.42 -14.07
CA PHE A 223 1.72 11.17 -15.29
C PHE A 223 1.15 10.26 -16.38
N SER A 224 1.73 9.07 -16.58
CA SER A 224 1.25 8.10 -17.57
C SER A 224 -0.19 7.67 -17.30
N VAL A 225 -0.54 7.34 -16.04
CA VAL A 225 -1.93 6.97 -15.71
C VAL A 225 -2.89 8.12 -15.94
N PHE A 226 -2.46 9.36 -15.67
CA PHE A 226 -3.31 10.52 -15.90
C PHE A 226 -3.55 10.75 -17.40
N GLN A 227 -2.52 10.61 -18.24
CA GLN A 227 -2.66 10.71 -19.69
C GLN A 227 -3.62 9.65 -20.23
N ASP A 228 -3.47 8.40 -19.80
CA ASP A 228 -4.32 7.30 -20.22
C ASP A 228 -5.77 7.53 -19.74
N VAL A 229 -5.98 7.77 -18.43
CA VAL A 229 -7.31 8.05 -17.88
C VAL A 229 -7.98 9.24 -18.59
N TRP A 230 -7.24 10.32 -18.84
CA TRP A 230 -7.76 11.49 -19.56
C TRP A 230 -8.19 11.14 -20.98
N ALA A 231 -7.43 10.32 -21.70
CA ALA A 231 -7.79 9.82 -23.02
C ALA A 231 -9.03 8.91 -23.00
N GLY A 232 -9.25 8.17 -21.91
CA GLY A 232 -10.40 7.28 -21.72
C GLY A 232 -11.69 7.97 -21.21
N ILE A 233 -11.62 9.22 -20.74
CA ILE A 233 -12.81 9.95 -20.27
C ILE A 233 -13.72 10.26 -21.46
N ASN A 234 -14.95 9.74 -21.40
CA ASN A 234 -15.96 9.85 -22.46
C ASN A 234 -15.51 9.31 -23.84
N ALA A 235 -14.43 8.53 -23.88
CA ALA A 235 -14.00 7.81 -25.07
C ALA A 235 -14.39 6.34 -24.96
N HIS A 236 -14.75 5.77 -26.11
CA HIS A 236 -15.09 4.37 -26.25
C HIS A 236 -13.86 3.59 -26.75
N PRO A 237 -13.66 2.33 -26.30
CA PRO A 237 -12.59 1.48 -26.79
C PRO A 237 -12.70 1.28 -28.31
N ASN A 238 -11.55 1.29 -28.99
CA ASN A 238 -11.51 0.93 -30.41
C ASN A 238 -11.92 -0.54 -30.63
N VAL A 239 -12.58 -0.80 -31.76
CA VAL A 239 -13.01 -2.16 -32.17
C VAL A 239 -11.82 -3.13 -32.24
N GLU A 240 -10.66 -2.64 -32.69
CA GLU A 240 -9.42 -3.44 -32.73
C GLU A 240 -8.92 -3.82 -31.34
N ALA A 241 -9.06 -2.93 -30.35
CA ALA A 241 -8.71 -3.21 -28.96
C ALA A 241 -9.70 -4.23 -28.36
N LEU A 242 -11.00 -4.12 -28.64
CA LEU A 242 -12.00 -5.10 -28.18
C LEU A 242 -11.76 -6.52 -28.71
N ALA A 243 -11.05 -6.66 -29.84
CA ALA A 243 -10.69 -7.97 -30.38
C ALA A 243 -9.52 -8.64 -29.64
N THR A 244 -8.83 -7.95 -28.72
CA THR A 244 -7.71 -8.51 -27.96
C THR A 244 -8.21 -9.32 -26.75
N GLN A 245 -7.44 -10.35 -26.38
CA GLN A 245 -7.79 -11.21 -25.23
C GLN A 245 -7.74 -10.46 -23.89
N THR A 246 -6.95 -9.39 -23.81
CA THR A 246 -6.81 -8.55 -22.62
C THR A 246 -8.07 -7.75 -22.32
N MET A 247 -8.92 -7.46 -23.31
CA MET A 247 -10.11 -6.61 -23.17
C MET A 247 -11.40 -7.39 -22.83
N THR A 248 -11.27 -8.57 -22.22
CA THR A 248 -12.37 -9.54 -21.99
C THR A 248 -13.57 -8.99 -21.22
N PHE A 249 -13.37 -8.02 -20.32
CA PHE A 249 -14.43 -7.49 -19.44
C PHE A 249 -15.03 -6.15 -19.91
N VAL A 250 -14.73 -5.75 -21.13
CA VAL A 250 -15.03 -4.42 -21.65
C VAL A 250 -15.99 -4.54 -22.84
N HIS A 251 -16.91 -3.59 -22.95
CA HIS A 251 -17.91 -3.53 -24.00
C HIS A 251 -17.76 -2.23 -24.82
N GLU A 252 -18.42 -2.17 -25.98
CA GLU A 252 -18.39 -0.97 -26.85
C GLU A 252 -18.87 0.30 -26.12
N ASP A 253 -19.83 0.15 -25.20
CA ASP A 253 -20.37 1.25 -24.41
C ASP A 253 -19.53 1.58 -23.15
N SER A 254 -18.47 0.83 -22.89
CA SER A 254 -17.58 1.10 -21.75
C SER A 254 -16.89 2.44 -21.93
N THR A 255 -16.91 3.25 -20.88
CA THR A 255 -16.22 4.54 -20.82
C THR A 255 -15.62 4.70 -19.43
N VAL A 256 -14.63 5.58 -19.28
CA VAL A 256 -14.17 5.98 -17.95
C VAL A 256 -15.10 7.08 -17.43
N PRO A 257 -15.89 6.85 -16.37
CA PRO A 257 -16.74 7.89 -15.81
C PRO A 257 -15.91 9.06 -15.29
N VAL A 258 -16.37 10.30 -15.53
CA VAL A 258 -15.67 11.52 -15.08
C VAL A 258 -15.40 11.50 -13.58
N TRP A 259 -16.34 11.01 -12.77
CA TRP A 259 -16.17 10.93 -11.31
C TRP A 259 -15.03 9.97 -10.93
N LEU A 260 -14.86 8.87 -11.69
CA LEU A 260 -13.82 7.87 -11.44
C LEU A 260 -12.45 8.46 -11.80
N GLY A 261 -12.35 9.11 -12.96
CA GLY A 261 -11.15 9.84 -13.37
C GLY A 261 -10.76 10.93 -12.35
N ALA A 262 -11.74 11.72 -11.88
CA ALA A 262 -11.51 12.74 -10.86
C ALA A 262 -11.06 12.16 -9.51
N ALA A 263 -11.67 11.05 -9.07
CA ALA A 263 -11.30 10.38 -7.83
C ALA A 263 -9.87 9.83 -7.88
N TYR A 264 -9.47 9.22 -9.00
CA TYR A 264 -8.10 8.73 -9.20
C TYR A 264 -7.09 9.87 -9.30
N LEU A 265 -7.42 10.96 -9.99
CA LEU A 265 -6.56 12.15 -10.05
C LEU A 265 -6.33 12.73 -8.65
N ALA A 266 -7.41 12.92 -7.88
CA ALA A 266 -7.31 13.44 -6.52
C ALA A 266 -6.45 12.52 -5.64
N SER A 267 -6.71 11.21 -5.68
CA SER A 267 -5.96 10.21 -4.93
C SER A 267 -4.47 10.23 -5.31
N ASN A 268 -4.16 10.29 -6.60
CA ASN A 268 -2.79 10.30 -7.08
C ASN A 268 -2.04 11.58 -6.68
N ILE A 269 -2.67 12.76 -6.79
CA ILE A 269 -2.10 14.04 -6.32
C ILE A 269 -1.82 13.96 -4.81
N THR A 270 -2.78 13.47 -4.03
CA THR A 270 -2.63 13.31 -2.59
C THR A 270 -1.46 12.39 -2.28
N LEU A 271 -1.43 11.18 -2.83
CA LEU A 271 -0.38 10.20 -2.53
C LEU A 271 1.02 10.68 -2.95
N ASN A 272 1.16 11.29 -4.13
CA ASN A 272 2.43 11.87 -4.54
C ASN A 272 2.86 13.02 -3.61
N SER A 273 1.93 13.90 -3.23
CA SER A 273 2.22 14.98 -2.28
C SER A 273 2.70 14.43 -0.92
N LEU A 274 2.06 13.36 -0.43
CA LEU A 274 2.51 12.65 0.77
C LEU A 274 3.91 12.06 0.57
N ASN A 275 4.20 11.44 -0.57
CA ASN A 275 5.54 10.89 -0.86
C ASN A 275 6.63 11.98 -0.81
N PHE A 276 6.39 13.14 -1.43
CA PHE A 276 7.32 14.27 -1.36
C PHE A 276 7.48 14.81 0.08
N TYR A 277 6.37 14.92 0.81
CA TYR A 277 6.39 15.34 2.22
C TYR A 277 7.22 14.38 3.08
N TRP A 278 6.99 13.07 2.95
CA TRP A 278 7.70 12.05 3.70
C TRP A 278 9.18 12.01 3.37
N PHE A 279 9.54 12.13 2.09
CA PHE A 279 10.94 12.23 1.71
C PHE A 279 11.63 13.44 2.35
N PHE A 280 10.97 14.61 2.36
CA PHE A 280 11.50 15.78 3.06
C PHE A 280 11.68 15.53 4.56
N MET A 281 10.70 14.87 5.20
CA MET A 281 10.77 14.51 6.61
C MET A 281 11.91 13.52 6.91
N MET A 282 12.13 12.53 6.04
CA MET A 282 13.25 11.60 6.15
C MET A 282 14.60 12.33 6.07
N ILE A 283 14.77 13.23 5.10
CA ILE A 283 16.00 14.04 4.97
C ILE A 283 16.20 14.91 6.21
N ARG A 284 15.13 15.54 6.73
CA ARG A 284 15.20 16.33 7.96
C ARG A 284 15.61 15.49 9.17
N ALA A 285 15.06 14.28 9.30
CA ALA A 285 15.41 13.36 10.37
C ALA A 285 16.88 12.95 10.30
N VAL A 286 17.41 12.72 9.09
CA VAL A 286 18.83 12.43 8.89
C VAL A 286 19.70 13.64 9.24
N ARG A 287 19.37 14.84 8.76
CA ARG A 287 20.13 16.07 9.08
C ARG A 287 20.21 16.34 10.59
N LYS A 288 19.10 16.20 11.30
CA LYS A 288 19.04 16.37 12.76
C LYS A 288 19.98 15.42 13.52
N ARG A 289 20.30 14.25 12.96
CA ARG A 289 21.23 13.29 13.56
C ARG A 289 22.71 13.65 13.34
N PHE A 290 23.01 14.51 12.36
CA PHE A 290 24.38 14.91 11.99
C PHE A 290 24.74 16.35 12.38
N GLU A 291 23.77 17.19 12.73
CA GLU A 291 24.02 18.48 13.37
C GLU A 291 24.54 18.22 14.80
N PRO A 292 25.78 18.59 15.15
CA PRO A 292 26.24 18.50 16.52
C PRO A 292 25.34 19.39 17.38
N SER A 293 24.80 18.84 18.45
CA SER A 293 23.98 19.58 19.40
C SER A 293 24.73 20.83 19.87
N SER A 294 24.31 22.01 19.41
CA SER A 294 24.60 23.24 20.12
C SER A 294 23.97 23.12 21.50
N ASP A 295 24.82 23.16 22.51
CA ASP A 295 24.54 23.01 23.94
C ASP A 295 23.28 23.79 24.36
N SER A 296 22.14 23.09 24.44
CA SER A 296 20.91 23.59 25.01
C SER A 296 20.14 22.40 25.59
N GLN A 297 20.14 22.33 26.92
CA GLN A 297 19.23 21.53 27.71
C GLN A 297 17.79 21.87 27.32
N ASP A 298 17.18 21.06 26.44
CA ASP A 298 15.73 21.01 26.34
C ASP A 298 15.27 19.57 26.25
N LYS A 299 14.33 19.26 27.14
CA LYS A 299 13.72 17.97 27.43
C LYS A 299 13.51 17.16 26.15
N ILE A 300 14.01 15.92 26.15
CA ILE A 300 13.68 14.88 25.17
C ILE A 300 12.16 14.80 25.01
N PRO A 301 11.57 15.12 23.85
CA PRO A 301 10.34 14.51 23.39
C PRO A 301 10.71 13.36 22.44
N ASP A 302 9.84 12.36 22.38
CA ASP A 302 10.05 11.05 21.78
C ASP A 302 10.74 11.02 20.39
N ALA A 303 11.35 9.85 20.13
CA ALA A 303 12.06 9.44 18.92
C ALA A 303 11.39 9.87 17.59
N PRO A 304 12.17 10.01 16.48
CA PRO A 304 11.63 10.45 15.21
C PRO A 304 10.59 9.45 14.70
N VAL A 305 9.38 9.96 14.54
CA VAL A 305 8.24 9.21 14.05
C VAL A 305 8.51 8.78 12.61
N THR A 306 8.72 7.49 12.40
CA THR A 306 8.79 6.85 11.08
C THR A 306 7.37 6.69 10.53
N GLU A 307 7.19 6.45 9.22
CA GLU A 307 5.88 6.41 8.54
C GLU A 307 4.82 5.50 9.22
N VAL A 308 5.23 4.58 10.10
CA VAL A 308 4.32 3.68 10.84
C VAL A 308 3.86 4.24 12.19
N GLU A 309 4.46 5.33 12.67
CA GLU A 309 4.24 5.84 14.03
C GLU A 309 3.49 7.21 14.02
N VAL A 310 3.20 7.80 12.84
CA VAL A 310 2.25 8.92 12.70
C VAL A 310 0.86 8.36 12.40
N ASP A 311 0.18 7.97 13.47
CA ASP A 311 -1.27 7.86 13.51
C ASP A 311 -1.89 9.19 13.00
N LEU A 312 -2.84 9.12 12.06
CA LEU A 312 -3.53 10.28 11.45
C LEU A 312 -4.35 11.10 12.46
N SER A 313 -4.24 10.82 13.76
CA SER A 313 -4.78 11.67 14.83
C SER A 313 -4.18 13.08 14.84
N SER A 314 -3.02 13.31 14.21
CA SER A 314 -2.41 14.66 14.12
C SER A 314 -2.98 15.55 13.00
N VAL A 315 -3.78 15.01 12.08
CA VAL A 315 -4.41 15.77 10.98
C VAL A 315 -5.87 16.16 11.29
N GLY A 316 -6.50 15.52 12.29
CA GLY A 316 -7.89 15.80 12.69
C GLY A 316 -8.09 16.96 13.68
N THR A 317 -7.05 17.50 14.30
CA THR A 317 -7.17 18.55 15.34
C THR A 317 -6.65 19.93 14.92
N GLY A 318 -6.54 20.19 13.61
CA GLY A 318 -6.16 21.51 13.09
C GLY A 318 -7.28 22.57 13.07
N ALA A 319 -8.54 22.20 13.33
CA ALA A 319 -9.70 23.10 13.12
C ALA A 319 -10.48 23.50 14.38
N ALA A 320 -10.00 23.20 15.59
CA ALA A 320 -10.69 23.58 16.83
C ALA A 320 -9.76 24.17 17.88
N LYS A 321 -9.03 25.24 17.53
CA LYS A 321 -8.43 26.14 18.54
C LYS A 321 -8.23 27.56 18.03
N LEU A 322 -9.29 28.14 17.48
CA LEU A 322 -9.40 29.59 17.26
C LEU A 322 -10.74 30.09 17.79
N SER A 323 -10.89 30.07 19.12
CA SER A 323 -11.88 30.88 19.84
C SER A 323 -11.65 30.73 21.34
N GLY A 324 -11.50 31.85 22.06
CA GLY A 324 -11.72 31.87 23.51
C GLY A 324 -10.59 32.37 24.42
N GLY A 325 -9.67 33.21 23.95
CA GLY A 325 -8.72 33.93 24.82
C GLY A 325 -9.26 35.28 25.29
N ARG A 326 -10.41 35.33 25.99
CA ARG A 326 -10.92 36.58 26.57
C ARG A 326 -10.17 36.87 27.87
N ARG A 327 -9.29 37.88 27.82
CA ARG A 327 -8.74 38.62 28.98
C ARG A 327 -9.79 38.79 30.08
N ARG A 328 -9.44 38.41 31.31
CA ARG A 328 -9.89 39.10 32.52
C ARG A 328 -8.66 39.48 33.32
N LYS A 329 -8.39 40.79 33.35
CA LYS A 329 -7.68 41.49 34.41
C LYS A 329 -8.75 42.07 35.33
N ALA A 330 -8.36 42.21 36.61
CA ALA A 330 -9.13 42.64 37.78
C ALA A 330 -9.99 41.54 38.39
#